data_AF-A0A1Y6F6E0-F1
#
_entry.id   AF-A0A1Y6F6E0-F1
#
_cell.length_a   1.000
_cell.length_b   1.000
_cell.length_c   1.000
_cell.angle_alpha   90.00
_cell.angle_beta   90.00
_cell.angle_gamma   90.00
#
_symmetry.space_group_name_H-M   'P 1'
#
loop_
_entity.id
_entity.type
_entity.pdbx_description
1 polymer ?
#
loop_
_entity_poly.entity_id
_entity_poly.type
_entity_poly.pdbx_seq_one_letter_code
_entity_poly.pdbx_strand_id
1 'polypeptide(L)'
;MDAITPQRAGYRSDFLAVAVALPAPTTGTPFRELLYTHFTVLLDPVRRLALSTGVNIDGDSLDDIARGDDWHIDDRIPDREQTGEEIYARNELDRGHLVRRRDPVWGDRATAAQANFDTFAYPNAAPQASEFNQSKELWLGLEDHVLSYAQTNRNRISVFTSPVLALNDPLYRGVGIPQSFWKVAVWTSDETGTATLRSAGFVLDQSSQLTDIDLNDSSAQALVDGGPPPLGPYLSYQVPVEDIESLTGLDFGDLVGADVMAPVLAGRADGSPRTGWVRLRSEDDITLEKAE
;
A
#
# COMPACT_ATOMS: atom_id res chain seq x y z
N MET A 1 18.81 -7.57 -32.74
CA MET A 1 19.30 -6.83 -31.55
C MET A 1 18.46 -7.36 -30.42
N ASP A 2 19.03 -8.24 -29.60
CA ASP A 2 18.32 -8.74 -28.43
C ASP A 2 18.10 -7.54 -27.51
N ALA A 3 16.84 -7.13 -27.36
CA ALA A 3 16.48 -6.08 -26.42
C ALA A 3 16.90 -6.58 -25.04
N ILE A 4 17.85 -5.90 -24.41
CA ILE A 4 18.24 -6.19 -23.02
C ILE A 4 17.00 -5.89 -22.18
N THR A 5 16.33 -6.94 -21.68
CA THR A 5 15.23 -6.79 -20.73
C THR A 5 15.79 -6.09 -19.49
N PRO A 6 15.21 -4.96 -19.06
CA PRO A 6 15.63 -4.29 -17.83
C PRO A 6 15.58 -5.24 -16.65
N GLN A 7 16.58 -5.16 -15.77
CA GLN A 7 16.63 -6.02 -14.59
C GLN A 7 15.53 -5.63 -13.60
N ARG A 8 14.69 -6.60 -13.23
CA ARG A 8 13.75 -6.48 -12.10
C ARG A 8 14.51 -6.58 -10.78
N ALA A 9 15.13 -5.48 -10.37
CA ALA A 9 15.97 -5.40 -9.17
C ALA A 9 15.18 -5.33 -7.86
N GLY A 10 13.87 -5.07 -7.93
CA GLY A 10 13.02 -4.91 -6.77
C GLY A 10 13.08 -3.52 -6.13
N TYR A 11 12.48 -3.43 -4.96
CA TYR A 11 12.69 -2.36 -3.99
C TYR A 11 14.14 -2.36 -3.48
N ARG A 12 14.75 -1.18 -3.40
CA ARG A 12 16.09 -0.95 -2.86
C ARG A 12 16.02 -0.29 -1.50
N SER A 13 16.55 -0.98 -0.48
CA SER A 13 16.57 -0.46 0.89
C SER A 13 17.54 0.70 1.09
N ASP A 14 18.56 0.83 0.25
CA ASP A 14 19.55 1.91 0.25
C ASP A 14 19.18 3.08 -0.66
N PHE A 15 17.90 3.16 -1.07
CA PHE A 15 17.44 4.18 -2.00
C PHE A 15 17.43 5.60 -1.41
N LEU A 16 17.13 5.71 -0.11
CA LEU A 16 17.16 6.97 0.64
C LEU A 16 18.53 7.17 1.31
N ALA A 17 18.78 8.36 1.85
CA ALA A 17 20.03 8.64 2.57
C ALA A 17 20.19 7.82 3.86
N VAL A 18 19.08 7.34 4.43
CA VAL A 18 19.03 6.37 5.52
C VAL A 18 18.42 5.09 4.96
N ALA A 19 19.02 3.94 5.25
CA ALA A 19 18.52 2.67 4.74
C ALA A 19 17.17 2.31 5.39
N VAL A 20 16.22 1.84 4.58
CA VAL A 20 14.88 1.45 5.02
C VAL A 20 14.57 0.05 4.53
N ALA A 21 14.27 -0.86 5.45
CA ALA A 21 13.82 -2.20 5.08
C ALA A 21 12.38 -2.17 4.57
N LEU A 22 12.05 -3.08 3.65
CA LEU A 22 10.66 -3.31 3.26
C LEU A 22 9.91 -3.96 4.45
N PRO A 23 8.76 -3.43 4.90
CA PRO A 23 8.01 -4.00 6.01
C PRO A 23 7.58 -5.43 5.71
N ALA A 24 8.00 -6.36 6.54
CA ALA A 24 7.82 -7.80 6.33
C ALA A 24 7.27 -8.46 7.60
N PRO A 25 6.59 -9.62 7.47
CA PRO A 25 6.14 -10.36 8.65
C PRO A 25 7.31 -10.73 9.56
N THR A 26 7.03 -10.81 10.87
CA THR A 26 7.96 -11.40 11.82
C THR A 26 8.22 -12.89 11.51
N THR A 27 9.32 -13.44 12.04
CA THR A 27 9.84 -14.77 11.68
C THR A 27 8.77 -15.86 11.71
N GLY A 28 8.63 -16.61 10.60
CA GLY A 28 7.80 -17.83 10.53
C GLY A 28 6.61 -17.76 9.58
N THR A 29 6.23 -16.58 9.10
CA THR A 29 5.18 -16.43 8.08
C THR A 29 5.75 -16.64 6.67
N PRO A 30 5.29 -17.65 5.92
CA PRO A 30 5.77 -17.90 4.56
C PRO A 30 5.20 -16.88 3.58
N PHE A 31 6.06 -16.35 2.70
CA PHE A 31 5.66 -15.47 1.60
C PHE A 31 6.47 -15.76 0.34
N ARG A 32 5.99 -15.29 -0.82
CA ARG A 32 6.78 -15.21 -2.06
C ARG A 32 7.31 -13.80 -2.20
N GLU A 33 8.62 -13.67 -2.37
CA GLU A 33 9.23 -12.38 -2.73
C GLU A 33 9.28 -12.27 -4.25
N LEU A 34 8.59 -11.25 -4.79
CA LEU A 34 8.53 -10.97 -6.20
C LEU A 34 9.20 -9.63 -6.48
N LEU A 35 10.38 -9.70 -7.08
CA LEU A 35 11.12 -8.51 -7.52
C LEU A 35 10.56 -8.03 -8.86
N TYR A 36 10.20 -6.76 -8.93
CA TYR A 36 9.80 -6.06 -10.14
C TYR A 36 10.73 -4.87 -10.38
N THR A 37 10.52 -4.11 -11.45
CA THR A 37 11.32 -2.92 -11.73
C THR A 37 10.97 -1.82 -10.73
N HIS A 38 11.91 -1.51 -9.83
CA HIS A 38 11.83 -0.48 -8.77
C HIS A 38 10.84 -0.73 -7.63
N PHE A 39 10.20 -1.90 -7.59
CA PHE A 39 9.34 -2.30 -6.49
C PHE A 39 9.38 -3.80 -6.20
N THR A 40 9.03 -4.18 -4.98
CA THR A 40 8.92 -5.58 -4.53
C THR A 40 7.53 -5.83 -3.98
N VAL A 41 7.00 -7.03 -4.23
CA VAL A 41 5.77 -7.55 -3.60
C VAL A 41 6.14 -8.73 -2.71
N LEU A 42 5.72 -8.70 -1.45
CA LEU A 42 5.70 -9.85 -0.56
C LEU A 42 4.30 -10.46 -0.60
N LEU A 43 4.14 -11.56 -1.33
CA LEU A 43 2.85 -12.20 -1.56
C LEU A 43 2.57 -13.29 -0.52
N ASP A 44 1.39 -13.27 0.10
CA ASP A 44 0.89 -14.41 0.86
C ASP A 44 0.28 -15.44 -0.12
N PRO A 45 0.87 -16.65 -0.24
CA PRO A 45 0.42 -17.64 -1.22
C PRO A 45 -0.92 -18.30 -0.88
N VAL A 46 -1.41 -18.15 0.36
CA VAL A 46 -2.70 -18.68 0.82
C VAL A 46 -3.80 -17.64 0.61
N ARG A 47 -3.55 -16.40 1.03
CA ARG A 47 -4.46 -15.26 0.82
C ARG A 47 -4.51 -14.83 -0.64
N ARG A 48 -3.48 -15.16 -1.42
CA ARG A 48 -3.31 -14.80 -2.85
C ARG A 48 -3.19 -13.29 -3.08
N LEU A 49 -2.89 -12.54 -2.03
CA LEU A 49 -2.79 -11.08 -2.00
C LEU A 49 -1.49 -10.68 -1.30
N ALA A 50 -0.99 -9.48 -1.61
CA ALA A 50 0.22 -8.97 -0.99
C ALA A 50 0.04 -8.77 0.52
N LEU A 51 1.05 -9.20 1.30
CA LEU A 51 1.25 -8.81 2.69
C LEU A 51 1.77 -7.38 2.77
N SER A 52 2.69 -7.06 1.87
CA SER A 52 3.37 -5.78 1.79
C SER A 52 3.88 -5.56 0.39
N THR A 53 3.91 -4.31 -0.05
CA THR A 53 4.64 -3.88 -1.24
C THR A 53 5.54 -2.72 -0.86
N GLY A 54 6.66 -2.56 -1.55
CA GLY A 54 7.54 -1.41 -1.41
C GLY A 54 8.00 -0.91 -2.76
N VAL A 55 7.89 0.39 -3.01
CA VAL A 55 8.33 1.04 -4.25
C VAL A 55 9.29 2.17 -3.95
N ASN A 56 10.31 2.32 -4.78
CA ASN A 56 11.15 3.51 -4.82
C ASN A 56 10.66 4.46 -5.91
N ILE A 57 10.47 5.73 -5.55
CA ILE A 57 10.06 6.81 -6.45
C ILE A 57 11.22 7.78 -6.58
N ASP A 58 11.76 7.91 -7.78
CA ASP A 58 12.76 8.91 -8.12
C ASP A 58 12.09 10.09 -8.82
N GLY A 59 11.70 11.11 -8.06
CA GLY A 59 10.99 12.27 -8.59
C GLY A 59 11.76 13.07 -9.65
N ASP A 60 13.08 12.91 -9.72
CA ASP A 60 13.95 13.59 -10.68
C ASP A 60 13.97 12.93 -12.06
N SER A 61 13.61 11.66 -12.14
CA SER A 61 13.75 10.84 -13.35
C SER A 61 12.47 10.15 -13.80
N LEU A 62 11.31 10.62 -13.30
CA LEU A 62 10.01 10.14 -13.75
C LEU A 62 9.81 10.33 -15.26
N ASP A 63 9.29 9.30 -15.90
CA ASP A 63 8.92 9.29 -17.32
C ASP A 63 7.39 9.26 -17.44
N ASP A 64 6.86 9.89 -18.48
CA ASP A 64 5.43 9.88 -18.78
C ASP A 64 5.12 8.81 -19.82
N ILE A 65 4.66 7.67 -19.34
CA ILE A 65 4.22 6.56 -20.17
C ILE A 65 2.70 6.56 -20.22
N ALA A 66 2.16 6.53 -21.44
CA ALA A 66 0.73 6.38 -21.67
C ALA A 66 0.18 5.17 -20.91
N ARG A 67 -0.98 5.35 -20.29
CA ARG A 67 -1.64 4.28 -19.54
C ARG A 67 -2.02 3.13 -20.48
N GLY A 68 -1.60 1.92 -20.12
CA GLY A 68 -2.11 0.66 -20.67
C GLY A 68 -3.19 0.05 -19.77
N ASP A 69 -3.56 -1.19 -20.08
CA ASP A 69 -4.46 -2.04 -19.26
C ASP A 69 -4.01 -3.51 -19.34
N ASP A 70 -2.69 -3.70 -19.24
CA ASP A 70 -2.00 -4.96 -19.57
C ASP A 70 -1.96 -5.93 -18.37
N TRP A 71 -3.11 -6.17 -17.75
CA TRP A 71 -3.22 -7.09 -16.60
C TRP A 71 -2.77 -8.51 -16.97
N HIS A 72 -1.86 -9.07 -16.16
CA HIS A 72 -1.29 -10.38 -16.44
C HIS A 72 -0.94 -11.16 -15.16
N ILE A 73 -0.96 -12.47 -15.30
CA ILE A 73 -0.54 -13.43 -14.26
C ILE A 73 1.00 -13.43 -14.20
N ASP A 74 1.56 -13.57 -13.00
CA ASP A 74 3.00 -13.78 -12.84
C ASP A 74 3.34 -15.27 -12.89
N ASP A 75 3.87 -15.73 -14.03
CA ASP A 75 4.24 -17.14 -14.28
C ASP A 75 5.38 -17.65 -13.36
N ARG A 76 6.01 -16.78 -12.55
CA ARG A 76 7.04 -17.17 -11.58
C ARG A 76 6.47 -17.90 -10.36
N ILE A 77 5.15 -17.82 -10.15
CA ILE A 77 4.45 -18.48 -9.05
C ILE A 77 3.26 -19.31 -9.58
N PRO A 78 2.80 -20.32 -8.83
CA PRO A 78 1.63 -21.08 -9.25
C PRO A 78 0.37 -20.22 -9.33
N ASP A 79 -0.49 -20.43 -10.33
CA ASP A 79 -1.76 -19.70 -10.52
C ASP A 79 -2.62 -19.69 -9.25
N ARG A 80 -2.63 -20.79 -8.50
CA ARG A 80 -3.38 -20.92 -7.23
C ARG A 80 -2.85 -20.06 -6.08
N GLU A 81 -1.69 -19.43 -6.22
CA GLU A 81 -1.05 -18.59 -5.20
C GLU A 81 -1.25 -17.09 -5.46
N GLN A 82 -1.94 -16.70 -6.52
CA GLN A 82 -2.31 -15.31 -6.86
C GLN A 82 -3.78 -15.22 -7.27
N THR A 83 -4.32 -14.01 -7.26
CA THR A 83 -5.61 -13.73 -7.91
C THR A 83 -5.42 -13.59 -9.42
N GLY A 84 -6.51 -13.72 -10.16
CA GLY A 84 -6.58 -13.35 -11.56
C GLY A 84 -7.89 -12.64 -11.90
N GLU A 85 -8.14 -12.52 -13.20
CA GLU A 85 -9.34 -11.89 -13.76
C GLU A 85 -10.65 -12.43 -13.16
N GLU A 86 -10.65 -13.69 -12.75
CA GLU A 86 -11.82 -14.36 -12.18
C GLU A 86 -12.35 -13.70 -10.90
N ILE A 87 -11.57 -12.89 -10.20
CA ILE A 87 -12.05 -12.16 -9.01
C ILE A 87 -12.72 -10.84 -9.39
N TYR A 88 -12.28 -10.20 -10.48
CA TYR A 88 -12.70 -8.85 -10.87
C TYR A 88 -13.76 -8.85 -11.98
N ALA A 89 -13.91 -9.97 -12.68
CA ALA A 89 -14.84 -10.06 -13.80
C ALA A 89 -16.30 -10.03 -13.34
N ARG A 90 -17.08 -9.12 -13.94
CA ARG A 90 -18.54 -9.02 -13.80
C ARG A 90 -19.00 -8.73 -12.37
N ASN A 91 -18.33 -7.81 -11.71
CA ASN A 91 -18.70 -7.23 -10.42
C ASN A 91 -18.15 -5.79 -10.34
N GLU A 92 -18.37 -5.14 -9.21
CA GLU A 92 -17.91 -3.77 -8.92
C GLU A 92 -16.57 -3.75 -8.17
N LEU A 93 -15.75 -4.81 -8.29
CA LEU A 93 -14.40 -4.85 -7.75
C LEU A 93 -13.40 -4.51 -8.85
N ASP A 94 -12.71 -3.38 -8.69
CA ASP A 94 -11.58 -2.98 -9.51
C ASP A 94 -10.30 -3.73 -9.12
N ARG A 95 -9.40 -3.84 -10.09
CA ARG A 95 -7.99 -4.25 -9.90
C ARG A 95 -7.22 -3.07 -9.30
N GLY A 96 -7.42 -2.85 -8.00
CA GLY A 96 -6.77 -1.77 -7.26
C GLY A 96 -5.27 -1.98 -7.17
N HIS A 97 -4.49 -1.08 -7.75
CA HIS A 97 -3.03 -1.13 -7.68
C HIS A 97 -2.55 -0.88 -6.25
N LEU A 98 -1.61 -1.69 -5.76
CA LEU A 98 -0.93 -1.47 -4.48
C LEU A 98 0.29 -0.57 -4.66
N VAL A 99 1.19 -0.94 -5.57
CA VAL A 99 2.15 0.00 -6.17
C VAL A 99 1.45 0.69 -7.31
N ARG A 100 1.22 2.00 -7.16
CA ARG A 100 0.56 2.81 -8.18
C ARG A 100 1.39 2.80 -9.46
N ARG A 101 0.70 2.69 -10.61
CA ARG A 101 1.31 2.61 -11.95
C ARG A 101 2.46 3.59 -12.19
N ARG A 102 2.36 4.84 -11.76
CA ARG A 102 3.35 5.89 -12.07
C ARG A 102 4.55 5.90 -11.14
N ASP A 103 4.43 5.32 -9.95
CA ASP A 103 5.43 5.42 -8.88
C ASP A 103 6.80 4.81 -9.30
N PRO A 104 6.85 3.62 -9.94
CA PRO A 104 8.11 3.04 -10.38
C PRO A 104 8.52 3.49 -11.80
N VAL A 105 7.83 4.42 -12.43
CA VAL A 105 8.06 4.74 -13.85
C VAL A 105 9.10 5.85 -13.97
N TRP A 106 10.37 5.47 -13.78
CA TRP A 106 11.52 6.37 -13.86
C TRP A 106 12.76 5.69 -14.42
N GLY A 107 13.73 6.50 -14.87
CA GLY A 107 14.98 6.06 -15.49
C GLY A 107 14.94 6.14 -17.02
N ASP A 108 15.71 5.29 -17.70
CA ASP A 108 15.67 5.25 -19.17
C ASP A 108 14.33 4.67 -19.67
N ARG A 109 13.98 5.01 -20.92
CA ARG A 109 12.67 4.66 -21.51
C ARG A 109 12.34 3.17 -21.46
N ALA A 110 13.33 2.30 -21.61
CA ALA A 110 13.12 0.85 -21.60
C ALA A 110 12.82 0.36 -20.17
N THR A 111 13.62 0.82 -19.18
CA THR A 111 13.38 0.56 -17.76
C THR A 111 12.02 1.08 -17.32
N ALA A 112 11.68 2.32 -17.65
CA ALA A 112 10.38 2.91 -17.32
C ALA A 112 9.21 2.15 -17.98
N ALA A 113 9.36 1.69 -19.23
CA ALA A 113 8.35 0.87 -19.90
C ALA A 113 8.15 -0.49 -19.22
N GLN A 114 9.24 -1.13 -18.79
CA GLN A 114 9.16 -2.37 -18.04
C GLN A 114 8.49 -2.16 -16.68
N ALA A 115 8.83 -1.09 -15.96
CA ALA A 115 8.20 -0.74 -14.69
C ALA A 115 6.69 -0.50 -14.83
N ASN A 116 6.27 0.25 -15.86
CA ASN A 116 4.87 0.46 -16.15
C ASN A 116 4.14 -0.85 -16.46
N PHE A 117 4.76 -1.77 -17.22
CA PHE A 117 4.17 -3.08 -17.48
C PHE A 117 4.06 -3.89 -16.19
N ASP A 118 5.13 -3.94 -15.40
CA ASP A 118 5.23 -4.70 -14.15
C ASP A 118 4.12 -4.33 -13.14
N THR A 119 3.65 -3.08 -13.11
CA THR A 119 2.57 -2.68 -12.17
C THR A 119 1.23 -3.36 -12.45
N PHE A 120 1.03 -3.91 -13.65
CA PHE A 120 -0.18 -4.66 -14.03
C PHE A 120 -0.10 -6.17 -13.73
N ALA A 121 0.94 -6.64 -13.03
CA ALA A 121 0.96 -8.02 -12.56
C ALA A 121 -0.07 -8.20 -11.43
N TYR A 122 -0.90 -9.24 -11.48
CA TYR A 122 -1.93 -9.51 -10.46
C TYR A 122 -1.44 -9.56 -9.00
N PRO A 123 -0.20 -10.01 -8.69
CA PRO A 123 0.33 -9.92 -7.33
C PRO A 123 0.43 -8.48 -6.78
N ASN A 124 0.44 -7.46 -7.64
CA ASN A 124 0.39 -6.05 -7.29
C ASN A 124 -1.05 -5.49 -7.18
N ALA A 125 -2.08 -6.33 -7.34
CA ALA A 125 -3.47 -5.94 -7.25
C ALA A 125 -4.17 -6.48 -6.00
N ALA A 126 -5.16 -5.72 -5.54
CA ALA A 126 -6.12 -6.18 -4.54
C ALA A 126 -7.54 -5.78 -4.96
N PRO A 127 -8.57 -6.55 -4.59
CA PRO A 127 -9.96 -6.21 -4.86
C PRO A 127 -10.36 -4.96 -4.09
N GLN A 128 -10.65 -3.90 -4.82
CA GLN A 128 -11.11 -2.63 -4.30
C GLN A 128 -12.47 -2.32 -4.92
N ALA A 129 -13.46 -1.93 -4.12
CA ALA A 129 -14.73 -1.45 -4.64
C ALA A 129 -14.48 -0.28 -5.61
N SER A 130 -15.19 -0.24 -6.74
CA SER A 130 -14.98 0.76 -7.79
C SER A 130 -15.08 2.20 -7.26
N GLU A 131 -16.06 2.47 -6.39
CA GLU A 131 -16.21 3.76 -5.71
C GLU A 131 -15.02 4.12 -4.81
N PHE A 132 -14.38 3.13 -4.18
CA PHE A 132 -13.21 3.32 -3.34
C PHE A 132 -11.95 3.60 -4.19
N ASN A 133 -11.68 2.75 -5.19
CA ASN A 133 -10.49 2.81 -6.03
C ASN A 133 -10.43 4.09 -6.88
N GLN A 134 -11.58 4.56 -7.38
CA GLN A 134 -11.65 5.68 -8.32
C GLN A 134 -11.81 7.04 -7.62
N SER A 135 -11.97 7.06 -6.30
CA SER A 135 -12.23 8.30 -5.57
C SER A 135 -10.96 9.16 -5.40
N LYS A 136 -11.04 10.38 -5.95
CA LYS A 136 -10.06 11.46 -5.74
C LYS A 136 -10.04 12.02 -4.33
N GLU A 137 -11.10 11.82 -3.56
CA GLU A 137 -11.21 12.32 -2.18
C GLU A 137 -10.52 11.38 -1.19
N LEU A 138 -10.07 10.20 -1.63
CA LEU A 138 -9.62 9.12 -0.76
C LEU A 138 -8.24 8.60 -1.16
N TRP A 139 -8.19 7.60 -2.03
CA TRP A 139 -6.96 6.89 -2.38
C TRP A 139 -6.16 7.64 -3.45
N LEU A 140 -6.85 8.10 -4.50
CA LEU A 140 -6.20 8.79 -5.62
C LEU A 140 -5.69 10.18 -5.24
N GLY A 141 -6.36 10.90 -4.32
CA GLY A 141 -5.90 12.21 -3.81
C GLY A 141 -4.63 12.11 -2.97
N LEU A 142 -4.56 11.14 -2.06
CA LEU A 142 -3.35 10.87 -1.27
C LEU A 142 -2.17 10.48 -2.18
N GLU A 143 -2.42 9.63 -3.18
CA GLU A 143 -1.42 9.24 -4.18
C GLU A 143 -0.92 10.41 -5.03
N ASP A 144 -1.82 11.30 -5.45
CA ASP A 144 -1.46 12.48 -6.21
C ASP A 144 -0.68 13.48 -5.34
N HIS A 145 -1.02 13.63 -4.06
CA HIS A 145 -0.28 14.48 -3.13
C HIS A 145 1.16 13.99 -2.90
N VAL A 146 1.35 12.71 -2.58
CA VAL A 146 2.69 12.13 -2.37
C VAL A 146 3.54 12.23 -3.64
N LEU A 147 2.98 11.92 -4.81
CA LEU A 147 3.71 12.01 -6.08
C LEU A 147 4.00 13.46 -6.47
N SER A 148 3.05 14.37 -6.28
CA SER A 148 3.22 15.81 -6.54
C SER A 148 4.30 16.41 -5.64
N TYR A 149 4.33 16.02 -4.36
CA TYR A 149 5.40 16.41 -3.44
C TYR A 149 6.75 15.88 -3.90
N ALA A 150 6.84 14.60 -4.31
CA ALA A 150 8.05 14.00 -4.84
C ALA A 150 8.56 14.74 -6.09
N GLN A 151 7.67 14.99 -7.06
CA GLN A 151 7.97 15.67 -8.33
C GLN A 151 8.39 17.11 -8.13
N THR A 152 7.60 17.88 -7.37
CA THR A 152 7.82 19.31 -7.17
C THR A 152 9.13 19.57 -6.45
N ASN A 153 9.48 18.71 -5.49
CA ASN A 153 10.67 18.88 -4.66
C ASN A 153 11.86 18.04 -5.14
N ARG A 154 11.71 17.28 -6.24
CA ARG A 154 12.77 16.39 -6.76
C ARG A 154 13.26 15.40 -5.70
N ASN A 155 12.32 14.92 -4.88
CA ASN A 155 12.62 14.07 -3.75
C ASN A 155 12.59 12.60 -4.15
N ARG A 156 13.53 11.85 -3.58
CA ARG A 156 13.45 10.40 -3.50
C ARG A 156 12.51 10.02 -2.36
N ILE A 157 11.51 9.19 -2.66
CA ILE A 157 10.52 8.70 -1.69
C ILE A 157 10.47 7.17 -1.78
N SER A 158 10.31 6.51 -0.65
CA SER A 158 9.86 5.12 -0.61
C SER A 158 8.42 5.06 -0.13
N VAL A 159 7.59 4.25 -0.77
CA VAL A 159 6.20 4.04 -0.35
C VAL A 159 5.95 2.56 -0.11
N PHE A 160 5.29 2.26 0.99
CA PHE A 160 4.84 0.92 1.33
C PHE A 160 3.32 0.87 1.37
N THR A 161 2.73 -0.16 0.77
CA THR A 161 1.27 -0.26 0.59
C THR A 161 0.80 -1.70 0.60
N SER A 162 -0.31 -1.98 1.27
CA SER A 162 -1.04 -3.25 1.13
C SER A 162 -2.45 -3.20 1.69
N PRO A 163 -3.29 -4.20 1.41
CA PRO A 163 -4.47 -4.46 2.23
C PRO A 163 -4.09 -4.83 3.68
N VAL A 164 -5.01 -4.63 4.61
CA VAL A 164 -5.00 -5.33 5.89
C VAL A 164 -5.65 -6.70 5.68
N LEU A 165 -4.87 -7.78 5.81
CA LEU A 165 -5.37 -9.14 5.62
C LEU A 165 -5.98 -9.67 6.92
N ALA A 166 -7.27 -9.39 7.14
CA ALA A 166 -7.96 -9.79 8.34
C ALA A 166 -8.46 -11.24 8.24
N LEU A 167 -8.47 -11.96 9.37
CA LEU A 167 -8.97 -13.34 9.44
C LEU A 167 -10.46 -13.46 9.13
N ASN A 168 -11.22 -12.38 9.32
CA ASN A 168 -12.67 -12.30 9.12
C ASN A 168 -13.07 -11.56 7.84
N ASP A 169 -12.15 -11.38 6.89
CA ASP A 169 -12.49 -10.81 5.59
C ASP A 169 -13.57 -11.65 4.88
N PRO A 170 -14.62 -11.01 4.30
CA PRO A 170 -15.67 -11.73 3.59
C PRO A 170 -15.09 -12.50 2.40
N LEU A 171 -15.48 -13.76 2.27
CA LEU A 171 -15.04 -14.60 1.16
C LEU A 171 -15.87 -14.31 -0.08
N TYR A 172 -15.17 -14.08 -1.19
CA TYR A 172 -15.78 -13.96 -2.51
C TYR A 172 -14.93 -14.74 -3.52
N ARG A 173 -15.54 -15.71 -4.22
CA ARG A 173 -14.84 -16.60 -5.17
C ARG A 173 -13.56 -17.23 -4.57
N GLY A 174 -13.63 -17.56 -3.28
CA GLY A 174 -12.55 -18.18 -2.51
C GLY A 174 -11.40 -17.24 -2.09
N VAL A 175 -11.52 -15.92 -2.30
CA VAL A 175 -10.57 -14.90 -1.81
C VAL A 175 -11.22 -14.14 -0.66
N GLY A 176 -10.50 -13.92 0.44
CA GLY A 176 -10.93 -12.99 1.48
C GLY A 176 -10.72 -11.56 1.00
N ILE A 177 -11.82 -10.84 0.76
CA ILE A 177 -11.82 -9.47 0.25
C ILE A 177 -11.46 -8.51 1.41
N PRO A 178 -10.30 -7.83 1.36
CA PRO A 178 -9.86 -6.96 2.44
C PRO A 178 -10.85 -5.82 2.65
N GLN A 179 -11.13 -5.49 3.91
CA GLN A 179 -12.01 -4.36 4.23
C GLN A 179 -11.28 -3.02 4.33
N SER A 180 -9.96 -3.04 4.52
CA SER A 180 -9.15 -1.84 4.65
C SER A 180 -7.77 -1.99 4.01
N PHE A 181 -7.15 -0.86 3.74
CA PHE A 181 -5.81 -0.72 3.17
C PHE A 181 -4.98 0.22 4.02
N TRP A 182 -3.67 0.06 3.95
CA TRP A 182 -2.71 0.93 4.59
C TRP A 182 -1.67 1.43 3.59
N LYS A 183 -1.09 2.59 3.90
CA LYS A 183 0.01 3.19 3.14
C LYS A 183 0.96 3.90 4.09
N VAL A 184 2.27 3.76 3.86
CA VAL A 184 3.31 4.51 4.58
C VAL A 184 4.23 5.16 3.57
N ALA A 185 4.29 6.49 3.57
CA ALA A 185 5.24 7.27 2.76
C ALA A 185 6.49 7.59 3.61
N VAL A 186 7.67 7.46 3.01
CA VAL A 186 8.96 7.59 3.70
C VAL A 186 9.93 8.42 2.88
N TRP A 187 10.56 9.40 3.54
CA TRP A 187 11.54 10.30 2.92
C TRP A 187 12.63 10.68 3.93
N THR A 188 13.66 11.38 3.45
CA THR A 188 14.70 11.97 4.32
C THR A 188 14.65 13.48 4.22
N SER A 189 14.62 14.18 5.36
CA SER A 189 14.83 15.63 5.43
C SER A 189 16.25 15.96 5.86
N ASP A 190 16.77 17.12 5.46
CA ASP A 190 18.08 17.63 5.87
C ASP A 190 17.94 19.04 6.43
N GLU A 191 17.43 19.13 7.66
CA GLU A 191 17.19 20.40 8.36
C GLU A 191 18.42 20.90 9.13
N THR A 192 19.34 20.01 9.48
CA THR A 192 20.49 20.29 10.38
C THR A 192 21.85 19.96 9.78
N GLY A 193 21.93 19.64 8.48
CA GLY A 193 23.13 19.10 7.83
C GLY A 193 23.33 17.59 8.05
N THR A 194 22.33 16.92 8.61
CA THR A 194 22.27 15.46 8.82
C THR A 194 20.92 14.95 8.32
N ALA A 195 20.97 13.98 7.39
CA ALA A 195 19.77 13.35 6.88
C ALA A 195 18.99 12.65 8.00
N THR A 196 17.73 13.05 8.18
CA THR A 196 16.81 12.52 9.18
C THR A 196 15.68 11.79 8.47
N LEU A 197 15.39 10.57 8.89
CA LEU A 197 14.29 9.77 8.34
C LEU A 197 12.94 10.31 8.83
N ARG A 198 11.96 10.35 7.93
CA ARG A 198 10.58 10.75 8.21
C ARG A 198 9.61 9.75 7.58
N SER A 199 8.49 9.49 8.26
CA SER A 199 7.41 8.64 7.75
C SER A 199 6.03 9.24 8.05
N ALA A 200 5.04 8.92 7.23
CA ALA A 200 3.63 9.23 7.47
C ALA A 200 2.77 8.02 7.12
N GLY A 201 1.94 7.57 8.07
CA GLY A 201 1.05 6.41 7.93
C GLY A 201 -0.38 6.80 7.63
N PHE A 202 -1.05 5.98 6.80
CA PHE A 202 -2.45 6.16 6.42
C PHE A 202 -3.20 4.83 6.43
N VAL A 203 -4.47 4.88 6.82
CA VAL A 203 -5.41 3.75 6.72
C VAL A 203 -6.67 4.24 6.01
N LEU A 204 -7.17 3.41 5.08
CA LEU A 204 -8.41 3.65 4.37
C LEU A 204 -9.33 2.44 4.49
N ASP A 205 -10.61 2.70 4.69
CA ASP A 205 -11.65 1.69 4.84
C ASP A 205 -12.56 1.65 3.61
N GLN A 206 -12.83 0.45 3.09
CA GLN A 206 -13.80 0.20 2.01
C GLN A 206 -15.00 -0.64 2.44
N SER A 207 -15.13 -0.96 3.73
CA SER A 207 -16.11 -1.95 4.23
C SER A 207 -17.56 -1.58 3.86
N SER A 208 -17.89 -0.29 3.91
CA SER A 208 -19.22 0.21 3.50
C SER A 208 -19.51 -0.02 2.02
N GLN A 209 -18.53 0.12 1.14
CA GLN A 209 -18.71 -0.09 -0.30
C GLN A 209 -18.87 -1.58 -0.59
N LEU A 210 -18.22 -2.43 0.19
CA LEU A 210 -18.38 -3.88 0.07
C LEU A 210 -19.77 -4.35 0.52
N THR A 211 -20.47 -3.64 1.41
CA THR A 211 -21.87 -4.00 1.76
C THR A 211 -22.86 -3.74 0.63
N ASP A 212 -22.54 -2.80 -0.26
CA ASP A 212 -23.36 -2.47 -1.44
C ASP A 212 -23.06 -3.39 -2.64
N ILE A 213 -21.88 -4.02 -2.63
CA ILE A 213 -21.53 -5.10 -3.57
C ILE A 213 -22.12 -6.40 -3.00
N ASP A 214 -22.96 -7.10 -3.75
CA ASP A 214 -23.49 -8.40 -3.31
C ASP A 214 -22.37 -9.46 -3.32
N LEU A 215 -21.56 -9.47 -2.26
CA LEU A 215 -20.49 -10.44 -2.02
C LEU A 215 -21.02 -11.78 -1.48
N ASN A 216 -22.34 -11.95 -1.36
CA ASN A 216 -22.94 -13.14 -0.77
C ASN A 216 -22.84 -14.37 -1.69
N ASP A 217 -21.67 -15.03 -1.68
CA ASP A 217 -21.65 -16.48 -1.61
C ASP A 217 -21.96 -16.88 -0.16
N SER A 218 -22.96 -17.73 0.03
CA SER A 218 -23.63 -17.96 1.32
C SER A 218 -22.75 -18.73 2.33
N SER A 219 -21.79 -18.05 2.95
CA SER A 219 -21.19 -18.43 4.24
C SER A 219 -20.16 -17.39 4.70
N ALA A 220 -20.57 -16.42 5.53
CA ALA A 220 -19.78 -15.87 6.65
C ALA A 220 -20.45 -14.59 7.20
N GLN A 221 -21.56 -14.74 7.94
CA GLN A 221 -21.93 -13.72 8.90
C GLN A 221 -21.24 -14.06 10.22
N ALA A 222 -20.19 -13.33 10.57
CA ALA A 222 -19.65 -13.31 11.93
C ALA A 222 -19.15 -11.92 12.27
N LEU A 223 -20.06 -11.14 12.86
CA LEU A 223 -19.71 -10.07 13.79
C LEU A 223 -19.12 -10.74 15.05
N VAL A 224 -18.06 -10.17 15.64
CA VAL A 224 -17.83 -10.00 17.10
C VAL A 224 -16.34 -9.79 17.43
N ASP A 225 -16.12 -8.61 18.02
CA ASP A 225 -15.22 -8.18 19.12
C ASP A 225 -13.70 -8.40 19.10
N GLY A 226 -12.99 -7.27 19.05
CA GLY A 226 -11.57 -7.13 19.41
C GLY A 226 -10.77 -6.24 18.45
N GLY A 227 -11.26 -6.07 17.22
CA GLY A 227 -10.68 -5.14 16.24
C GLY A 227 -10.93 -3.68 16.61
N PRO A 228 -10.15 -2.73 16.05
CA PRO A 228 -10.47 -1.31 16.15
C PRO A 228 -11.94 -1.08 15.75
N PRO A 229 -12.63 -0.07 16.33
CA PRO A 229 -14.05 0.16 16.09
C PRO A 229 -14.34 0.23 14.59
N PRO A 230 -15.48 -0.31 14.11
CA PRO A 230 -15.82 -0.28 12.69
C PRO A 230 -15.72 1.16 12.20
N LEU A 231 -14.80 1.39 11.26
CA LEU A 231 -14.59 2.70 10.66
C LEU A 231 -15.89 2.99 9.91
N GLY A 232 -16.65 3.97 10.40
CA GLY A 232 -17.90 4.38 9.77
C GLY A 232 -17.66 4.77 8.29
N PRO A 233 -18.72 4.91 7.50
CA PRO A 233 -18.59 5.10 6.07
C PRO A 233 -17.75 6.35 5.77
N TYR A 234 -16.69 6.17 4.96
CA TYR A 234 -15.85 7.21 4.34
C TYR A 234 -14.81 7.89 5.22
N LEU A 235 -13.72 7.20 5.53
CA LEU A 235 -12.62 7.79 6.30
C LEU A 235 -11.24 7.31 5.80
N SER A 236 -10.57 8.16 5.01
CA SER A 236 -9.10 8.15 4.97
C SER A 236 -8.60 8.75 6.27
N TYR A 237 -7.72 8.05 6.97
CA TYR A 237 -7.07 8.54 8.17
C TYR A 237 -5.59 8.66 7.96
N GLN A 238 -4.99 9.73 8.51
CA GLN A 238 -3.60 9.66 8.91
C GLN A 238 -3.54 9.02 10.30
N VAL A 239 -2.65 8.04 10.46
CA VAL A 239 -2.52 7.24 11.67
C VAL A 239 -1.04 7.05 12.02
N PRO A 240 -0.71 6.81 13.31
CA PRO A 240 0.64 6.41 13.67
C PRO A 240 1.08 5.13 12.94
N VAL A 241 2.32 5.06 12.49
CA VAL A 241 2.92 3.86 11.85
C VAL A 241 2.90 2.68 12.82
N GLU A 242 3.03 2.91 14.13
CA GLU A 242 2.87 1.89 15.18
C GLU A 242 1.49 1.21 15.16
N ASP A 243 0.44 1.96 14.81
CA ASP A 243 -0.91 1.39 14.68
C ASP A 243 -1.00 0.51 13.42
N ILE A 244 -0.34 0.88 12.32
CA ILE A 244 -0.26 0.05 11.10
C ILE A 244 0.54 -1.23 11.37
N GLU A 245 1.66 -1.13 12.08
CA GLU A 245 2.43 -2.27 12.57
C GLU A 245 1.55 -3.22 13.39
N SER A 246 0.81 -2.67 14.35
CA SER A 246 -0.14 -3.44 15.18
C SER A 246 -1.28 -4.08 14.37
N LEU A 247 -1.79 -3.39 13.35
CA LEU A 247 -2.89 -3.84 12.50
C LEU A 247 -2.48 -4.99 11.58
N THR A 248 -1.24 -4.96 11.09
CA THR A 248 -0.76 -5.85 10.03
C THR A 248 0.14 -6.97 10.54
N GLY A 249 0.77 -6.79 11.71
CA GLY A 249 1.78 -7.69 12.25
C GLY A 249 3.10 -7.70 11.45
N LEU A 250 3.29 -6.72 10.56
CA LEU A 250 4.55 -6.50 9.85
C LEU A 250 5.49 -5.68 10.71
N ASP A 251 6.80 -5.93 10.60
CA ASP A 251 7.83 -5.13 11.27
C ASP A 251 8.15 -3.89 10.42
N PHE A 252 7.88 -2.70 10.97
CA PHE A 252 8.18 -1.41 10.33
C PHE A 252 9.51 -0.80 10.82
N GLY A 253 10.16 -1.40 11.83
CA GLY A 253 11.45 -0.97 12.36
C GLY A 253 11.52 0.52 12.70
N ASP A 254 12.56 1.18 12.19
CA ASP A 254 12.82 2.60 12.49
C ASP A 254 11.74 3.56 11.97
N LEU A 255 10.83 3.09 11.10
CA LEU A 255 9.73 3.91 10.58
C LEU A 255 8.74 4.32 11.67
N VAL A 256 8.60 3.53 12.74
CA VAL A 256 7.78 3.90 13.90
C VAL A 256 8.36 5.13 14.60
N GLY A 257 9.68 5.18 14.78
CA GLY A 257 10.36 6.32 15.41
C GLY A 257 10.46 7.54 14.49
N ALA A 258 10.49 7.32 13.18
CA ALA A 258 10.55 8.36 12.15
C ALA A 258 9.22 9.05 11.88
N ASP A 259 8.11 8.57 12.46
CA ASP A 259 6.78 9.10 12.21
C ASP A 259 6.69 10.60 12.57
N VAL A 260 6.01 11.33 11.70
CA VAL A 260 5.67 12.76 11.85
C VAL A 260 4.54 12.96 12.85
N MET A 261 3.66 11.96 13.03
CA MET A 261 2.70 11.98 14.14
C MET A 261 3.42 11.68 15.45
N ALA A 262 3.14 12.49 16.48
CA ALA A 262 3.66 12.22 17.81
C ALA A 262 3.11 10.87 18.33
N PRO A 263 3.93 10.04 19.00
CA PRO A 263 3.44 8.85 19.68
C PRO A 263 2.33 9.27 20.64
N VAL A 264 1.13 8.72 20.47
CA VAL A 264 0.08 8.98 21.45
C VAL A 264 0.41 8.18 22.68
N LEU A 265 0.93 8.86 23.71
CA LEU A 265 1.18 8.28 25.03
C LEU A 265 -0.04 7.44 25.44
N ALA A 266 0.16 6.12 25.44
CA ALA A 266 -0.84 5.07 25.56
C ALA A 266 -2.17 5.49 26.21
N GLY A 267 -3.20 5.62 25.38
CA GLY A 267 -4.59 5.57 25.82
C GLY A 267 -4.91 4.16 26.32
N ARG A 268 -4.96 4.03 27.65
CA ARG A 268 -5.51 2.97 28.52
C ARG A 268 -6.00 1.66 27.89
N ALA A 269 -5.65 0.55 28.54
CA ALA A 269 -6.10 -0.82 28.30
C ALA A 269 -7.61 -1.07 28.55
N ASP A 270 -8.48 -0.06 28.42
CA ASP A 270 -9.91 -0.12 28.76
C ASP A 270 -10.85 -0.15 27.55
N GLY A 271 -10.34 -0.29 26.32
CA GLY A 271 -11.15 -0.40 25.11
C GLY A 271 -11.78 0.92 24.65
N SER A 272 -11.28 2.06 25.14
CA SER A 272 -11.58 3.37 24.55
C SER A 272 -10.99 3.49 23.14
N PRO A 273 -11.59 4.29 22.22
CA PRO A 273 -11.08 4.47 20.86
C PRO A 273 -9.62 4.93 20.92
N ARG A 274 -8.73 4.28 20.17
CA ARG A 274 -7.31 4.65 20.08
C ARG A 274 -7.22 6.14 19.74
N THR A 275 -6.83 6.93 20.73
CA THR A 275 -6.61 8.37 20.58
C THR A 275 -5.48 8.57 19.59
N GLY A 276 -5.67 9.38 18.53
CA GLY A 276 -4.57 9.72 17.60
C GLY A 276 -4.92 9.74 16.12
N TRP A 277 -5.94 9.00 15.67
CA TRP A 277 -6.28 8.94 14.24
C TRP A 277 -6.90 10.27 13.78
N VAL A 278 -6.32 10.88 12.75
CA VAL A 278 -6.81 12.14 12.18
C VAL A 278 -7.60 11.82 10.91
N ARG A 279 -8.91 12.04 10.94
CA ARG A 279 -9.77 11.93 9.75
C ARG A 279 -9.35 12.98 8.75
N LEU A 280 -8.99 12.55 7.54
CA LEU A 280 -8.71 13.42 6.42
C LEU A 280 -10.01 13.79 5.72
N ARG A 281 -10.23 15.09 5.54
CA ARG A 281 -11.29 15.68 4.70
C ARG A 281 -10.68 16.35 3.46
N SER A 282 -9.40 16.72 3.55
CA SER A 282 -8.61 17.32 2.48
C SER A 282 -7.12 17.08 2.72
N GLU A 283 -6.28 17.43 1.75
CA GLU A 283 -4.82 17.37 1.88
C GLU A 283 -4.28 18.26 3.01
N ASP A 284 -4.99 19.34 3.35
CA ASP A 284 -4.61 20.28 4.43
C ASP A 284 -4.70 19.64 5.83
N ASP A 285 -5.38 18.50 5.98
CA ASP A 285 -5.45 17.76 7.23
C ASP A 285 -4.19 16.88 7.47
N ILE A 286 -3.31 16.73 6.46
CA ILE A 286 -2.13 15.86 6.53
C ILE A 286 -0.99 16.57 7.26
N THR A 287 -0.48 15.93 8.32
CA THR A 287 0.75 16.35 9.00
C THR A 287 1.97 15.74 8.32
N LEU A 288 2.90 16.57 7.84
CA LEU A 288 4.16 16.12 7.23
C LEU A 288 5.41 16.62 7.97
N GLU A 289 5.22 17.42 9.03
CA GLU A 289 6.29 17.91 9.89
C GLU A 289 6.10 17.33 11.27
N LYS A 290 7.20 16.87 11.89
CA LYS A 290 7.15 16.34 13.24
C LYS A 290 6.96 17.52 14.21
N ALA A 291 5.94 17.45 15.06
CA ALA A 291 5.75 18.45 16.11
C ALA A 291 6.98 18.47 17.04
N GLU A 292 7.53 19.67 17.29
CA GLU A 292 8.68 19.91 18.18
C GLU A 292 8.43 19.49 19.63
#